data_AF-A0A9W8Z411-F1
#
_entry.id   AF-A0A9W8Z411-F1
#
_cell.length_a   1.000
_cell.length_b   1.000
_cell.length_c   1.000
_cell.angle_alpha   90.00
_cell.angle_beta   90.00
_cell.angle_gamma   90.00
#
_symmetry.space_group_name_H-M   'P 1'
#
loop_
_entity.id
_entity.type
_entity.pdbx_description
1 polymer ?
#
loop_
_entity_poly.entity_id
_entity_poly.type
_entity_poly.pdbx_seq_one_letter_code
_entity_poly.pdbx_strand_id
1 'polypeptide(L)'
;MQVPTSLFVAAMTLGLSSVTKAVCPSGNTIAIGTATTPTTGVSQWNIYDTACNLKYTYQQSTAISVCDSSVFYCAFGTTNIDQYDDPVTGWAYNCTLDSTVETCGSDTILSCGFPYWGQVTDSNPEES
;
A
#
# COMPACT_ATOMS: atom_id res chain seq x y z
N MET A 1 49.28 4.11 -33.38
CA MET A 1 48.22 3.41 -32.63
C MET A 1 47.62 4.43 -31.68
N GLN A 2 46.40 4.87 -31.95
CA GLN A 2 45.78 6.04 -31.32
C GLN A 2 44.55 5.56 -30.57
N VAL A 3 44.57 5.70 -29.25
CA VAL A 3 43.46 5.36 -28.36
C VAL A 3 42.66 6.65 -28.14
N PRO A 4 41.37 6.71 -28.49
CA PRO A 4 40.54 7.82 -28.07
C PRO A 4 39.96 7.53 -26.69
N THR A 5 40.45 8.32 -25.75
CA THR A 5 39.84 8.64 -24.46
C THR A 5 38.41 9.10 -24.69
N SER A 6 37.42 8.43 -24.08
CA SER A 6 36.08 8.98 -23.97
C SER A 6 35.65 8.98 -22.52
N LEU A 7 35.71 10.18 -21.92
CA LEU A 7 35.00 10.52 -20.70
C LEU A 7 33.51 10.27 -20.93
N PHE A 8 32.87 9.47 -20.06
CA PHE A 8 31.43 9.59 -19.87
C PHE A 8 31.12 9.87 -18.40
N VAL A 9 30.35 10.93 -18.29
CA VAL A 9 30.01 11.73 -17.13
C VAL A 9 29.16 10.93 -16.15
N ALA A 10 29.48 11.05 -14.87
CA ALA A 10 28.66 10.61 -13.77
C ALA A 10 27.32 11.35 -13.77
N ALA A 11 26.21 10.64 -13.94
CA ALA A 11 24.88 11.12 -13.60
C ALA A 11 24.53 10.57 -12.21
N MET A 12 24.92 11.31 -11.16
CA MET A 12 24.29 11.17 -9.85
C MET A 12 22.86 11.69 -10.00
N THR A 13 21.92 10.79 -10.20
CA THR A 13 20.50 11.07 -9.98
C THR A 13 20.32 11.26 -8.48
N LEU A 14 20.44 12.51 -8.03
CA LEU A 14 19.86 12.97 -6.78
C LEU A 14 18.37 12.69 -6.89
N GLY A 15 17.92 11.58 -6.31
CA GLY A 15 16.51 11.30 -6.14
C GLY A 15 15.91 12.48 -5.41
N LEU A 16 15.11 13.28 -6.11
CA LEU A 16 14.23 14.24 -5.48
C LEU A 16 13.34 13.43 -4.56
N SER A 17 13.69 13.41 -3.27
CA SER A 17 12.77 13.02 -2.21
C SER A 17 11.69 14.09 -2.21
N SER A 18 10.71 13.93 -3.11
CA SER A 18 9.43 14.61 -3.02
C SER A 18 8.95 14.36 -1.61
N VAL A 19 8.98 15.40 -0.79
CA VAL A 19 8.51 15.38 0.59
C VAL A 19 7.00 15.21 0.48
N THR A 20 6.59 13.95 0.38
CA THR A 20 5.21 13.52 0.42
C THR A 20 4.69 13.96 1.78
N LYS A 21 3.63 14.77 1.76
CA LYS A 21 2.87 15.02 2.98
C LYS A 21 2.53 13.65 3.54
N ALA A 22 2.98 13.38 4.76
CA ALA A 22 2.73 12.11 5.41
C ALA A 22 1.23 11.83 5.30
N VAL A 23 0.92 10.78 4.56
CA VAL A 23 -0.43 10.39 4.17
C VAL A 23 -1.22 9.84 5.36
N CYS A 24 -0.54 9.61 6.48
CA CYS A 24 -1.17 9.07 7.66
C CYS A 24 -0.64 9.81 8.90
N PRO A 25 -1.51 10.41 9.73
CA PRO A 25 -1.10 11.09 10.95
C PRO A 25 -0.64 10.16 12.07
N SER A 26 -0.69 8.83 11.90
CA SER A 26 -0.26 7.83 12.90
C SER A 26 0.74 6.83 12.30
N GLY A 27 1.73 6.41 13.11
CA GLY A 27 2.90 5.64 12.66
C GLY A 27 2.64 4.17 12.29
N ASN A 28 1.38 3.74 12.22
CA ASN A 28 0.96 2.35 12.04
C ASN A 28 -0.13 2.28 10.96
N THR A 29 0.14 2.91 9.81
CA THR A 29 -0.83 3.10 8.75
C THR A 29 -0.15 2.83 7.42
N ILE A 30 -0.90 2.27 6.50
CA ILE A 30 -0.51 2.01 5.11
C ILE A 30 -1.52 2.70 4.21
N ALA A 31 -1.15 2.89 2.96
CA ALA A 31 -2.02 3.46 1.95
C ALA A 31 -2.14 2.51 0.76
N ILE A 32 -3.36 2.19 0.34
CA ILE A 32 -3.64 1.33 -0.82
C ILE A 32 -4.03 2.25 -1.97
N GLY A 33 -3.23 2.25 -3.04
CA GLY A 33 -3.56 2.92 -4.28
C GLY A 33 -4.79 2.31 -4.96
N THR A 34 -5.53 3.15 -5.69
CA THR A 34 -6.64 2.70 -6.53
C THR A 34 -6.19 1.63 -7.53
N ALA A 35 -7.09 0.69 -7.82
CA ALA A 35 -6.82 -0.36 -8.80
C ALA A 35 -6.43 0.23 -10.17
N THR A 36 -5.34 -0.28 -10.74
CA THR A 36 -4.92 0.01 -12.12
C THR A 36 -4.93 -1.27 -12.94
N THR A 37 -4.94 -1.15 -14.26
CA THR A 37 -4.90 -2.30 -15.18
C THR A 37 -3.65 -2.18 -16.06
N PRO A 38 -2.46 -2.57 -15.56
CA PRO A 38 -1.21 -2.41 -16.29
C PRO A 38 -1.14 -3.28 -17.56
N THR A 39 -1.84 -4.42 -17.54
CA THR A 39 -1.94 -5.37 -18.66
C THR A 39 -3.36 -5.93 -18.72
N THR A 40 -3.81 -6.31 -19.92
CA THR A 40 -5.14 -6.92 -20.14
C THR A 40 -5.37 -8.10 -19.20
N GLY A 41 -6.47 -8.05 -18.44
CA GLY A 41 -6.87 -9.14 -17.56
C GLY A 41 -6.23 -9.13 -16.17
N VAL A 42 -5.44 -8.10 -15.82
CA VAL A 42 -4.79 -7.99 -14.50
C VAL A 42 -5.13 -6.66 -13.84
N SER A 43 -5.71 -6.73 -12.64
CA SER A 43 -5.83 -5.59 -11.73
C SER A 43 -4.60 -5.52 -10.83
N GLN A 44 -4.08 -4.32 -10.61
CA GLN A 44 -2.92 -4.04 -9.76
C GLN A 44 -3.26 -2.98 -8.72
N TRP A 45 -2.84 -3.23 -7.49
CA TRP A 45 -2.90 -2.28 -6.37
C TRP A 45 -1.49 -2.07 -5.84
N ASN A 46 -1.13 -0.81 -5.64
CA ASN A 46 0.14 -0.41 -5.03
C ASN A 46 -0.10 -0.10 -3.56
N ILE A 47 0.71 -0.67 -2.68
CA ILE A 47 0.63 -0.46 -1.24
C ILE A 47 1.82 0.38 -0.82
N TYR A 48 1.54 1.49 -0.18
CA TYR A 48 2.49 2.50 0.23
C TYR A 48 2.59 2.59 1.76
N ASP A 49 3.75 3.01 2.26
CA ASP A 49 3.85 3.47 3.65
C ASP A 49 3.35 4.91 3.83
N THR A 50 3.38 5.38 5.08
CA THR A 50 3.00 6.74 5.46
C THR A 50 3.82 7.83 4.78
N ALA A 51 5.00 7.52 4.25
CA ALA A 51 5.86 8.40 3.48
C ALA A 51 5.67 8.22 1.96
N CYS A 52 4.62 7.53 1.52
CA CYS A 52 4.34 7.21 0.12
C CYS A 52 5.44 6.40 -0.59
N ASN A 53 6.26 5.67 0.15
CA ASN A 53 7.18 4.72 -0.46
C ASN A 53 6.42 3.44 -0.80
N LEU A 54 6.54 2.98 -2.03
CA LEU A 54 5.97 1.71 -2.45
C LEU A 54 6.59 0.56 -1.63
N LYS A 55 5.75 -0.18 -0.90
CA LYS A 55 6.14 -1.36 -0.12
C LYS A 55 5.84 -2.64 -0.86
N TYR A 56 4.68 -2.69 -1.49
CA TYR A 56 4.20 -3.90 -2.13
C TYR A 56 3.32 -3.57 -3.32
N THR A 57 3.32 -4.46 -4.31
CA THR A 57 2.42 -4.38 -5.47
C THR A 57 1.66 -5.69 -5.52
N TYR A 58 0.35 -5.62 -5.27
CA TYR A 58 -0.54 -6.75 -5.41
C TYR A 58 -1.12 -6.79 -6.81
N GLN A 59 -1.16 -7.97 -7.41
CA GLN A 59 -1.75 -8.20 -8.72
C GLN A 59 -2.70 -9.38 -8.68
N GLN A 60 -3.83 -9.26 -9.37
CA GLN A 60 -4.84 -10.30 -9.46
C GLN A 60 -5.50 -10.29 -10.84
N SER A 61 -6.02 -11.44 -11.27
CA SER A 61 -6.87 -11.50 -12.46
C SER A 61 -8.11 -10.61 -12.30
N THR A 62 -8.45 -9.83 -13.32
CA THR A 62 -9.69 -9.02 -13.35
C THR A 62 -10.96 -9.88 -13.34
N ALA A 63 -10.84 -11.19 -13.57
CA ALA A 63 -11.97 -12.12 -13.50
C ALA A 63 -12.35 -12.48 -12.05
N ILE A 64 -11.52 -12.13 -11.07
CA ILE A 64 -11.76 -12.40 -9.65
C ILE A 64 -12.04 -11.07 -8.95
N SER A 65 -13.04 -11.04 -8.07
CA SER A 65 -13.30 -9.85 -7.27
C SER A 65 -12.12 -9.59 -6.33
N VAL A 66 -11.82 -8.31 -6.10
CA VAL A 66 -10.83 -7.91 -5.09
C VAL A 66 -11.20 -8.45 -3.70
N CYS A 67 -12.50 -8.57 -3.43
CA CYS A 67 -13.05 -9.09 -2.18
C CYS A 67 -12.95 -10.62 -2.04
N ASP A 68 -12.69 -11.33 -3.14
CA ASP A 68 -12.45 -12.78 -3.15
C ASP A 68 -10.95 -13.09 -3.04
N SER A 69 -10.11 -12.05 -2.90
CA SER A 69 -8.68 -12.22 -2.63
C SER A 69 -8.47 -12.56 -1.15
N SER A 70 -7.33 -13.21 -0.85
CA SER A 70 -6.88 -13.41 0.53
C SER A 70 -6.17 -12.17 1.11
N VAL A 71 -6.18 -11.05 0.38
CA VAL A 71 -5.37 -9.86 0.68
C VAL A 71 -6.27 -8.67 1.01
N PHE A 72 -7.41 -8.54 0.33
CA PHE A 72 -8.37 -7.47 0.57
C PHE A 72 -9.71 -8.05 0.95
N TYR A 73 -10.27 -7.52 2.04
CA TYR A 73 -11.62 -7.81 2.48
C TYR A 73 -12.47 -6.57 2.27
N CYS A 74 -13.66 -6.76 1.73
CA CYS A 74 -14.57 -5.67 1.43
C CYS A 74 -15.66 -5.53 2.49
N ALA A 75 -16.14 -4.30 2.67
CA ALA A 75 -17.30 -4.05 3.51
C ALA A 75 -18.51 -4.80 2.96
N PHE A 76 -19.31 -5.39 3.86
CA PHE A 76 -20.42 -6.27 3.52
C PHE A 76 -21.36 -5.65 2.49
N GLY A 77 -21.61 -6.36 1.38
CA GLY A 77 -22.49 -5.91 0.31
C GLY A 77 -21.91 -4.82 -0.59
N THR A 78 -20.62 -4.53 -0.49
CA THR A 78 -19.92 -3.53 -1.33
C THR A 78 -18.66 -4.11 -1.96
N THR A 79 -18.05 -3.36 -2.89
CA THR A 79 -16.72 -3.62 -3.45
C THR A 79 -15.64 -2.73 -2.83
N ASN A 80 -15.97 -2.03 -1.75
CA ASN A 80 -15.04 -1.13 -1.09
C ASN A 80 -14.17 -1.93 -0.15
N ILE A 81 -12.85 -1.79 -0.28
CA ILE A 81 -11.88 -2.41 0.62
C ILE A 81 -12.09 -1.82 2.03
N ASP A 82 -12.31 -2.70 3.00
CA ASP A 82 -12.53 -2.39 4.41
C ASP A 82 -11.42 -2.96 5.28
N GLN A 83 -10.71 -3.98 4.80
CA GLN A 83 -9.51 -4.49 5.45
C GLN A 83 -8.49 -4.98 4.42
N TYR A 84 -7.22 -4.90 4.81
CA TYR A 84 -6.09 -5.41 4.07
C TYR A 84 -5.22 -6.28 4.97
N ASP A 85 -4.95 -7.49 4.52
CA ASP A 85 -3.97 -8.38 5.10
C ASP A 85 -2.68 -8.30 4.30
N ASP A 86 -1.62 -7.83 4.95
CA ASP A 86 -0.29 -7.75 4.35
C ASP A 86 0.32 -9.15 4.26
N PRO A 87 0.52 -9.71 3.04
CA PRO A 87 1.08 -11.04 2.88
C PRO A 87 2.57 -11.12 3.24
N VAL A 88 3.27 -9.97 3.34
CA VAL A 88 4.70 -9.89 3.66
C VAL A 88 4.91 -9.88 5.17
N THR A 89 4.13 -9.07 5.90
CA THR A 89 4.28 -8.92 7.36
C THR A 89 3.31 -9.80 8.17
N GLY A 90 2.22 -10.26 7.55
CA GLY A 90 1.13 -10.97 8.22
C GLY A 90 0.23 -10.06 9.07
N TRP A 91 0.34 -8.74 8.90
CA TRP A 91 -0.47 -7.77 9.64
C TRP A 91 -1.78 -7.47 8.93
N ALA A 92 -2.85 -7.37 9.71
CA ALA A 92 -4.16 -6.94 9.25
C ALA A 92 -4.37 -5.46 9.55
N TYR A 93 -4.91 -4.73 8.57
CA TYR A 93 -5.17 -3.29 8.65
C TYR A 93 -6.63 -3.03 8.30
N ASN A 94 -7.29 -2.19 9.09
CA ASN A 94 -8.63 -1.74 8.80
C ASN A 94 -8.55 -0.48 7.93
N CYS A 95 -9.14 -0.56 6.76
CA CYS A 95 -9.24 0.51 5.80
C CYS A 95 -10.49 1.32 6.08
N THR A 96 -10.34 2.63 6.21
CA THR A 96 -11.49 3.54 6.29
C THR A 96 -11.54 4.33 5.00
N LEU A 97 -12.70 4.35 4.35
CA LEU A 97 -12.96 5.36 3.33
C LEU A 97 -13.04 6.71 4.06
N ASP A 98 -11.90 7.37 4.21
CA ASP A 98 -11.91 8.78 4.56
C ASP A 98 -12.47 9.55 3.34
N SER A 99 -13.37 10.49 3.62
CA SER A 99 -13.90 11.43 2.64
C SER A 99 -12.84 12.39 2.09
N THR A 100 -11.68 12.47 2.73
CA THR A 100 -10.52 13.21 2.24
C THR A 100 -9.75 12.36 1.23
N VAL A 101 -9.76 12.79 -0.04
CA VAL A 101 -8.98 12.16 -1.10
C VAL A 101 -7.52 12.49 -0.85
N GLU A 102 -6.78 11.53 -0.30
CA GLU A 102 -5.33 11.61 -0.18
C GLU A 102 -4.66 11.03 -1.44
N THR A 103 -3.44 11.47 -1.72
CA THR A 103 -2.70 11.05 -2.92
C THR A 103 -1.25 10.76 -2.61
N CYS A 104 -0.75 9.62 -3.07
CA CYS A 104 0.68 9.33 -3.14
C CYS A 104 1.16 9.50 -4.58
N GLY A 105 1.81 10.63 -4.87
CA GLY A 105 2.21 10.98 -6.23
C GLY A 105 0.99 11.23 -7.13
N SER A 106 0.78 10.38 -8.13
CA SER A 106 -0.39 10.42 -9.02
C SER A 106 -1.55 9.53 -8.56
N ASP A 107 -1.34 8.67 -7.56
CA ASP A 107 -2.33 7.67 -7.17
C ASP A 107 -3.22 8.23 -6.08
N THR A 108 -4.54 8.15 -6.29
CA THR A 108 -5.50 8.26 -5.20
C THR A 108 -5.37 7.04 -4.32
N ILE A 109 -5.40 7.25 -3.01
CA ILE A 109 -5.13 6.22 -2.02
C ILE A 109 -6.25 6.10 -1.00
N LEU A 110 -6.41 4.88 -0.50
CA LEU A 110 -7.23 4.51 0.64
C LEU A 110 -6.32 4.31 1.85
N SER A 111 -6.59 5.02 2.93
CA SER A 111 -5.81 4.91 4.16
C SER A 111 -6.29 3.72 5.00
N CYS A 112 -5.36 2.87 5.41
CA CYS A 112 -5.63 1.73 6.29
C CYS A 112 -4.73 1.78 7.51
N GLY A 113 -5.35 1.89 8.67
CA GLY A 113 -4.65 1.84 9.95
C GLY A 113 -4.65 0.43 10.50
N PHE A 114 -3.73 0.14 11.42
CA PHE A 114 -3.96 -0.98 12.31
C PHE A 114 -5.36 -0.88 12.92
N PRO A 115 -6.05 -2.02 13.13
CA PRO A 115 -7.27 -2.03 13.92
C PRO A 115 -7.02 -1.22 15.20
N TYR A 116 -7.83 -0.19 15.42
CA TYR A 116 -7.91 0.52 16.69
C TYR A 116 -8.63 -0.37 17.73
N TRP A 117 -8.28 -1.65 17.76
CA TRP A 117 -8.52 -2.50 18.90
C TRP A 117 -7.24 -2.36 19.70
N GLY A 118 -7.38 -1.83 20.92
CA GLY A 118 -6.30 -1.91 21.90
C GLY A 118 -5.67 -3.28 21.82
N GLN A 119 -4.35 -3.32 21.97
CA GLN A 119 -3.54 -4.53 22.06
C GLN A 119 -4.44 -5.73 22.38
N VAL A 120 -4.54 -6.70 21.47
CA VAL A 120 -4.73 -8.06 21.96
C VAL A 120 -3.41 -8.38 22.67
N THR A 121 -3.24 -7.81 23.87
CA THR A 121 -2.55 -8.53 24.90
C THR A 121 -3.36 -9.80 25.01
N ASP A 122 -2.77 -10.91 24.60
CA ASP A 122 -2.94 -12.18 25.29
C ASP A 122 -2.59 -11.98 26.78
N SER A 123 -3.38 -11.15 27.46
CA SER A 123 -3.66 -11.29 28.86
C SER A 123 -4.99 -12.02 28.86
N ASN A 124 -4.89 -13.33 28.62
CA ASN A 124 -5.77 -14.30 29.23
C ASN A 124 -5.27 -14.51 30.68
N PRO A 125 -5.84 -13.84 31.70
CA PRO A 125 -5.65 -14.26 33.08
C PRO A 125 -6.84 -15.10 33.56
N GLU A 126 -7.37 -16.02 32.75
CA GLU A 126 -8.35 -16.99 33.24
C GLU A 126 -8.12 -18.36 32.58
N GLU A 127 -7.12 -19.10 33.06
CA GLU A 127 -7.33 -20.50 33.43
C GLU A 127 -6.59 -20.77 34.76
N SER A 128 -7.28 -21.57 35.58
CA SER A 128 -7.17 -21.70 37.03
C SER A 128 -6.03 -22.58 37.55
#